data_AF-A0A542S453-F1
#
_entry.id   AF-A0A542S453-F1
#
_cell.length_a   1.000
_cell.length_b   1.000
_cell.length_c   1.000
_cell.angle_alpha   90.00
_cell.angle_beta   90.00
_cell.angle_gamma   90.00
#
_symmetry.space_group_name_H-M   'P 1'
#
loop_
_entity.id
_entity.type
_entity.pdbx_description
1 polymer ?
#
loop_
_entity_poly.entity_id
_entity_poly.type
_entity_poly.pdbx_seq_one_letter_code
_entity_poly.pdbx_strand_id
1 'polypeptide(L)'
;MSAETVTDQETVAPAAPLLRVITPGTTPEEVAAIVAVLSALGGGAPAPEAPRSEWTNPARRLRRTASSHPNPGRGAWRASALPR
;
A
#
# COMPACT_ATOMS: atom_id res chain seq x y z
N MET A 1 21.96 -44.34 27.97
CA MET A 1 21.15 -43.89 26.83
C MET A 1 21.12 -42.36 26.87
N SER A 2 22.16 -41.72 26.35
CA SER A 2 22.22 -40.26 26.22
C SER A 2 21.65 -39.90 24.86
N ALA A 3 20.49 -39.25 24.83
CA ALA A 3 19.94 -38.68 23.62
C ALA A 3 20.57 -37.30 23.43
N GLU A 4 21.48 -37.18 22.48
CA GLU A 4 22.00 -35.92 21.98
C GLU A 4 20.92 -35.31 21.07
N THR A 5 20.23 -34.29 21.56
CA THR A 5 19.27 -33.52 20.74
C THR A 5 20.05 -32.61 19.81
N VAL A 6 20.29 -33.09 18.59
CA VAL A 6 20.71 -32.26 17.46
C VAL A 6 19.62 -31.22 17.23
N THR A 7 19.95 -29.95 17.45
CA THR A 7 19.07 -28.84 17.08
C THR A 7 19.25 -28.59 15.59
N ASP A 8 18.25 -28.95 14.80
CA ASP A 8 18.14 -28.55 13.40
C ASP A 8 18.07 -27.02 13.34
N GLN A 9 19.11 -26.41 12.78
CA GLN A 9 19.08 -25.01 12.37
C GLN A 9 18.53 -24.95 10.95
N GLU A 10 17.23 -24.65 10.84
CA GLU A 10 16.56 -24.46 9.56
C GLU A 10 17.17 -23.25 8.83
N THR A 11 17.91 -23.54 7.75
CA THR A 11 18.56 -22.53 6.92
C THR A 11 17.52 -21.92 5.98
N VAL A 12 16.89 -20.82 6.42
CA VAL A 12 16.05 -20.00 5.56
C VAL A 12 16.94 -19.31 4.52
N ALA A 13 16.75 -19.65 3.25
CA ALA A 13 17.46 -19.00 2.15
C ALA A 13 17.17 -17.49 2.16
N PRO A 14 18.20 -16.61 2.06
CA PRO A 14 18.00 -15.18 2.24
C PRO A 14 17.22 -14.59 1.07
N ALA A 15 16.08 -13.96 1.36
CA ALA A 15 15.40 -13.09 0.43
C ALA A 15 16.33 -11.92 0.04
N ALA A 16 16.18 -11.40 -1.18
CA ALA A 16 16.98 -10.27 -1.63
C ALA A 16 16.84 -9.08 -0.67
N PRO A 17 17.95 -8.43 -0.28
CA PRO A 17 17.90 -7.36 0.72
C PRO A 17 17.13 -6.15 0.17
N LEU A 18 16.20 -5.62 0.96
CA LEU A 18 15.39 -4.44 0.61
C LEU A 18 16.22 -3.15 0.58
N LEU A 19 17.27 -3.08 1.40
CA LEU A 19 18.15 -1.92 1.54
C LEU A 19 19.61 -2.35 1.37
N ARG A 20 20.42 -1.54 0.68
CA ARG A 20 21.84 -1.79 0.43
C ARG A 20 22.67 -0.56 0.76
N VAL A 21 23.71 -0.73 1.59
CA VAL A 21 24.72 0.29 1.86
C VAL A 21 25.75 0.27 0.74
N ILE A 22 25.88 1.39 0.02
CA ILE A 22 26.81 1.50 -1.12
C ILE A 22 28.13 2.17 -0.74
N THR A 23 28.16 2.90 0.37
CA THR A 23 29.32 3.68 0.79
C THR A 23 30.28 2.79 1.58
N PRO A 24 31.50 2.53 1.06
CA PRO A 24 32.49 1.74 1.76
C PRO A 24 32.96 2.48 3.03
N GLY A 25 33.16 1.75 4.12
CA GLY A 25 33.65 2.31 5.38
C GLY A 25 32.59 2.95 6.28
N THR A 26 31.30 2.83 5.94
CA THR A 26 30.20 3.24 6.84
C THR A 26 30.29 2.42 8.13
N THR A 27 30.35 3.11 9.27
CA THR A 27 30.47 2.47 10.59
C THR A 27 29.14 1.85 11.03
N PRO A 28 29.15 0.80 11.87
CA PRO A 28 27.92 0.23 12.42
C PRO A 28 27.04 1.27 13.13
N GLU A 29 27.66 2.24 13.80
CA GLU A 29 26.99 3.32 14.52
C GLU A 29 26.25 4.27 13.56
N GLU A 30 26.85 4.61 12.42
CA GLU A 30 26.21 5.42 11.38
C GLU A 30 25.02 4.71 10.75
N VAL A 31 25.17 3.40 10.47
CA VAL A 31 24.05 2.59 9.97
C VAL A 31 22.92 2.57 11.00
N ALA A 32 23.23 2.36 12.28
CA ALA A 32 22.24 2.37 13.35
C ALA A 32 21.53 3.72 13.48
N ALA A 33 22.26 4.84 13.36
CA ALA A 33 21.68 6.18 13.40
C ALA A 33 20.68 6.40 12.25
N ILE A 34 21.03 6.00 11.03
CA ILE A 34 20.14 6.11 9.87
C ILE A 34 18.90 5.23 10.04
N VAL A 35 19.07 3.98 10.48
CA VAL A 35 17.95 3.06 10.72
C VAL A 35 17.03 3.60 11.82
N ALA A 36 17.60 4.16 12.89
CA ALA A 36 16.82 4.75 13.98
C ALA A 36 15.97 5.93 13.50
N VAL A 37 16.55 6.84 12.71
CA VAL A 37 15.83 7.99 12.13
C VAL A 37 14.69 7.52 11.22
N LEU A 38 14.97 6.58 10.30
CA LEU A 38 13.95 6.05 9.38
C LEU A 38 12.84 5.30 10.12
N SER A 39 13.18 4.57 11.19
CA SER A 39 12.19 3.89 12.03
C SER A 39 11.33 4.87 12.82
N ALA A 40 11.92 5.96 13.31
CA ALA A 40 11.22 7.01 14.05
C ALA A 40 10.26 7.83 13.17
N LEU A 41 10.61 8.03 11.90
CA LEU A 41 9.70 8.61 10.90
C LEU A 41 8.44 7.76 10.72
N GLY A 42 8.54 6.44 10.95
CA GLY A 42 7.43 5.51 10.92
C GLY A 42 6.84 5.28 9.53
N GLY A 43 6.02 4.22 9.42
CA GLY A 43 5.10 4.05 8.31
C GLY A 43 3.79 4.76 8.62
N GLY A 44 3.33 5.62 7.72
CA GLY A 44 2.00 6.22 7.84
C GLY A 44 0.92 5.12 7.91
N ALA A 45 -0.19 5.43 8.56
CA ALA A 45 -1.37 4.57 8.52
C ALA A 45 -1.68 4.21 7.05
N PRO A 46 -2.13 2.97 6.77
CA PRO A 46 -2.50 2.59 5.41
C PRO A 46 -3.41 3.66 4.84
N ALA A 47 -3.06 4.14 3.64
CA ALA A 47 -3.83 5.18 2.99
C ALA A 47 -5.30 4.73 2.96
N PRO A 48 -6.26 5.63 3.25
CA PRO A 48 -7.67 5.28 3.19
C PRO A 48 -7.99 4.73 1.80
N GLU A 49 -8.89 3.76 1.74
CA GLU A 49 -9.32 3.18 0.46
C GLU A 49 -9.74 4.32 -0.48
N ALA A 50 -9.15 4.35 -1.67
CA ALA A 50 -9.46 5.38 -2.65
C ALA A 50 -10.97 5.34 -2.95
N PRO A 51 -11.66 6.49 -2.96
CA PRO A 51 -13.08 6.51 -3.26
C PRO A 51 -13.33 5.93 -4.65
N ARG A 52 -14.37 5.10 -4.80
CA ARG A 52 -14.71 4.50 -6.08
C ARG A 52 -14.87 5.57 -7.16
N SER A 53 -14.30 5.32 -8.32
CA SER A 53 -14.43 6.24 -9.46
C SER A 53 -15.87 6.26 -9.98
N GLU A 54 -16.53 7.42 -9.90
CA GLU A 54 -17.84 7.66 -10.53
C GLU A 54 -17.82 7.50 -12.07
N TRP A 55 -16.64 7.61 -12.69
CA TRP A 55 -16.46 7.35 -14.12
C TRP A 55 -16.63 5.87 -14.45
N THR A 56 -16.29 4.98 -13.51
CA THR A 56 -16.37 3.52 -13.67
C THR A 56 -17.72 2.96 -13.18
N ASN A 57 -18.68 3.81 -12.82
CA ASN A 57 -19.98 3.37 -12.30
C ASN A 57 -20.74 2.48 -13.32
N PRO A 58 -21.04 1.21 -13.00
CA PRO A 58 -21.73 0.29 -13.91
C PRO A 58 -23.06 0.82 -14.46
N ALA A 59 -23.76 1.68 -13.72
CA ALA A 59 -25.00 2.31 -14.15
C ALA A 59 -24.83 3.10 -15.47
N ARG A 60 -23.63 3.59 -15.77
CA ARG A 60 -23.31 4.31 -17.01
C ARG A 60 -23.20 3.39 -18.23
N ARG A 61 -23.02 2.07 -18.03
CA ARG A 61 -22.97 1.08 -19.13
C ARG A 61 -24.35 0.73 -19.65
N LEU A 62 -25.42 1.07 -18.93
CA LEU A 62 -26.78 0.85 -19.38
C LEU A 62 -27.21 1.98 -20.33
N ARG A 63 -27.77 1.63 -21.50
CA ARG A 63 -28.42 2.60 -22.39
C ARG A 63 -29.65 3.16 -21.67
N ARG A 64 -29.67 4.48 -21.43
CA ARG A 64 -30.88 5.17 -20.96
C ARG A 64 -31.83 5.32 -22.14
N THR A 65 -33.04 4.77 -22.04
CA THR A 65 -34.09 4.91 -23.07
C THR A 65 -34.63 6.34 -23.07
N ALA A 66 -35.02 6.84 -24.24
CA ALA A 66 -35.50 8.22 -24.42
C ALA A 66 -36.80 8.53 -23.63
N SER A 67 -37.55 7.51 -23.21
CA SER A 67 -38.74 7.65 -22.36
C SER A 67 -38.42 7.98 -20.90
N SER A 68 -37.18 7.75 -20.47
CA SER A 68 -36.67 8.28 -19.22
C SER A 68 -36.03 9.63 -19.54
N HIS A 69 -36.76 10.72 -19.26
CA HIS A 69 -36.21 12.08 -19.26
C HIS A 69 -34.79 12.09 -18.67
N PRO A 70 -33.87 12.97 -19.14
CA PRO A 70 -32.54 13.08 -18.60
C PRO A 70 -32.57 13.65 -17.18
N ASN A 71 -33.08 12.89 -16.22
CA ASN A 71 -33.02 13.26 -14.83
C ASN A 71 -31.56 12.99 -14.39
N PRO A 72 -30.82 14.02 -13.94
CA PRO A 72 -29.56 13.79 -13.27
C PRO A 72 -29.80 12.79 -12.14
N GLY A 73 -29.18 11.60 -12.25
CA GLY A 73 -29.30 10.57 -11.22
C GLY A 73 -28.88 11.11 -9.85
N ARG A 74 -29.33 10.46 -8.77
CA ARG A 74 -28.92 10.85 -7.41
C ARG A 74 -27.39 10.99 -7.35
N GLY A 75 -26.89 12.18 -7.00
CA GLY A 75 -25.45 12.48 -6.93
C GLY A 75 -24.80 13.06 -8.19
N ALA A 76 -25.52 13.21 -9.32
CA ALA A 76 -24.94 13.72 -10.57
C ALA A 76 -24.35 15.14 -10.45
N TRP A 77 -24.98 16.03 -9.67
CA TRP A 77 -24.44 17.37 -9.38
C TRP A 77 -23.19 17.34 -8.48
N ARG A 78 -23.06 16.34 -7.60
CA ARG A 78 -21.84 16.18 -6.80
C ARG A 78 -20.68 15.68 -7.66
N ALA A 79 -20.97 14.89 -8.68
CA ALA A 79 -19.97 14.38 -9.63
C ALA A 79 -19.47 15.43 -10.64
N SER A 80 -20.17 16.56 -10.82
CA SER A 80 -19.83 17.54 -11.87
C SER A 80 -18.84 18.63 -11.45
N ALA A 81 -18.79 19.02 -10.16
CA ALA A 81 -17.93 20.13 -9.73
C ALA A 81 -17.61 20.19 -8.22
N LEU A 82 -18.14 19.29 -7.39
CA LEU A 82 -17.92 19.35 -5.94
C LEU A 82 -16.72 18.48 -5.53
N PRO A 83 -15.89 18.94 -4.58
CA PRO A 83 -14.86 18.11 -3.95
C PRO A 83 -15.49 16.86 -3.31
N ARG A 84 -14.75 15.74 -3.34
CA ARG A 84 -15.12 14.51 -2.63
C ARG A 84 -14.59 14.51 -1.21
#